data_AF-A0A967GVS6-F1
#
_entry.id   AF-A0A967GVS6-F1
#
_cell.length_a   1.000
_cell.length_b   1.000
_cell.length_c   1.000
_cell.angle_alpha   90.00
_cell.angle_beta   90.00
_cell.angle_gamma   90.00
#
_symmetry.space_group_name_H-M   'P 1'
#
loop_
_entity.id
_entity.type
_entity.pdbx_description
1 polymer ?
#
loop_
_entity_poly.entity_id
_entity_poly.type
_entity_poly.pdbx_seq_one_letter_code
_entity_poly.pdbx_strand_id
1 'polypeptide(L)' 'MRYAIFSDLHGNRQAWEAALADMEALRAEVHVCLGDIVG' A
#
# COMPACT_ATOMS: atom_id res chain seq x y z
N MET A 1 3.72 3.39 16.65
CA MET A 1 2.91 4.02 15.61
C MET A 1 3.68 4.12 14.31
N ARG A 2 3.49 3.13 13.43
CA ARG A 2 4.07 3.10 12.07
C ARG A 2 2.99 3.41 11.04
N TYR A 3 3.31 4.27 10.09
CA TYR A 3 2.45 4.61 8.97
C TYR A 3 3.04 4.01 7.70
N ALA A 4 2.20 3.38 6.89
CA ALA A 4 2.55 3.03 5.53
C ALA A 4 1.85 3.99 4.58
N ILE A 5 2.64 4.70 3.79
CA ILE A 5 2.19 5.73 2.85
C ILE A 5 2.56 5.26 1.45
N PHE A 6 1.57 5.18 0.56
CA PHE A 6 1.73 4.66 -0.80
C PHE A 6 0.78 5.38 -1.78
N SER A 7 1.05 5.26 -3.07
CA SER A 7 0.30 5.89 -4.17
C SER A 7 0.37 5.02 -5.43
N ASP A 8 -0.28 5.46 -6.51
CA ASP A 8 -0.02 5.01 -7.89
C ASP A 8 -0.26 3.52 -8.09
N LEU A 9 -1.41 3.06 -7.58
CA LEU A 9 -1.85 1.67 -7.63
C LEU A 9 -2.20 1.21 -9.05
N HIS A 10 -2.85 2.08 -9.85
CA HIS A 10 -3.24 1.87 -11.25
C HIS A 10 -3.86 0.49 -11.56
N GLY A 11 -4.71 -0.03 -10.66
CA GLY A 11 -5.29 -1.38 -10.80
C GLY A 11 -4.27 -2.54 -10.77
N ASN A 12 -3.00 -2.28 -10.47
CA ASN A 12 -1.94 -3.28 -10.45
C ASN A 12 -2.00 -4.13 -9.18
N ARG A 13 -2.82 -5.19 -9.24
CA ARG A 13 -3.02 -6.12 -8.12
C ARG A 13 -1.74 -6.78 -7.63
N GLN A 14 -0.83 -7.16 -8.53
CA GLN A 14 0.42 -7.81 -8.15
C GLN A 14 1.31 -6.87 -7.33
N ALA A 15 1.43 -5.61 -7.75
CA ALA A 15 2.20 -4.61 -7.00
C ALA A 15 1.56 -4.31 -5.64
N TRP A 16 0.22 -4.23 -5.59
CA TRP A 16 -0.51 -4.06 -4.34
C TRP A 16 -0.25 -5.20 -3.33
N GLU A 17 -0.38 -6.45 -3.76
CA GLU A 17 -0.20 -7.62 -2.88
C GLU A 17 1.23 -7.68 -2.32
N ALA A 18 2.24 -7.35 -3.13
CA ALA A 18 3.64 -7.28 -2.68
C ALA A 18 3.86 -6.15 -1.66
N ALA A 19 3.38 -4.94 -1.97
CA ALA A 19 3.51 -3.80 -1.07
C ALA A 19 2.76 -4.04 0.26
N LEU A 20 1.58 -4.66 0.21
CA LEU A 20 0.81 -4.98 1.41
C LEU A 20 1.55 -5.95 2.33
N ALA A 21 2.14 -7.02 1.78
CA ALA A 21 2.92 -7.96 2.56
C ALA A 21 4.11 -7.29 3.27
N ASP A 22 4.79 -6.36 2.60
CA ASP A 22 5.88 -5.58 3.19
C ASP A 22 5.40 -4.66 4.31
N MET A 23 4.27 -3.96 4.10
CA MET A 23 3.65 -3.08 5.11
C MET A 23 3.21 -3.86 6.35
N GLU A 24 2.66 -5.06 6.17
CA GLU A 24 2.28 -5.98 7.25
C GLU A 24 3.51 -6.51 8.01
N ALA A 25 4.57 -6.91 7.31
CA ALA A 25 5.82 -7.36 7.91
C ALA A 25 6.47 -6.25 8.77
N LEU A 26 6.33 -5.00 8.32
CA LEU A 26 6.76 -3.81 9.06
C LEU A 26 5.80 -3.43 10.19
N ARG A 27 4.68 -4.14 10.39
CA ARG A 27 3.67 -3.83 11.40
C ARG A 27 3.18 -2.39 11.29
N ALA A 28 2.86 -1.94 10.08
CA ALA A 28 2.21 -0.66 9.86
C ALA A 28 0.84 -0.66 10.57
N GLU A 29 0.60 0.35 11.39
CA GLU A 29 -0.65 0.50 12.15
C GLU A 29 -1.67 1.33 11.37
N VAL A 30 -1.19 2.21 10.49
CA VAL A 30 -2.03 3.08 9.67
C VAL A 30 -1.60 3.00 8.22
N HIS A 31 -2.57 2.79 7.31
CA HIS A 31 -2.35 2.75 5.87
C HIS A 31 -2.93 4.03 5.24
N VAL A 32 -2.10 4.77 4.51
CA VAL A 32 -2.48 6.01 3.84
C VAL A 32 -2.20 5.86 2.34
N CYS A 33 -3.28 5.80 1.56
CA CYS A 33 -3.22 5.82 0.10
C CYS A 33 -3.36 7.27 -0.40
N LEU A 34 -2.43 7.73 -1.23
CA LEU A 34 -2.42 9.09 -1.77
C LEU A 34 -3.23 9.26 -3.06
N GLY A 35 -3.58 8.17 -3.76
CA GLY A 35 -4.43 8.24 -4.95
C GLY A 35 -4.09 7.23 -6.03
N ASP A 36 -4.60 7.51 -7.24
CA ASP A 36 -4.35 6.77 -8.48
C ASP A 36 -4.66 5.27 -8.37
N ILE A 37 -5.80 4.97 -7.75
CA ILE A 37 -6.27 3.60 -7.47
C ILE A 37 -6.77 2.89 -8.74
N VAL A 38 -7.29 3.65 -9.72
CA VAL A 38 -8.11 3.12 -10.82
C VAL A 38 -7.31 2.46 -11.94
N GLY A 39 -7.92 1.41 -12.50
CA GLY A 39 -7.57 0.61 -13.67
C GLY A 39 -8.75 -0.30 -14.01
#